data_AF-A0A2M6T1B0-F1
#
_entry.id   AF-A0A2M6T1B0-F1
#
_cell.length_a   1.000
_cell.length_b   1.000
_cell.length_c   1.000
_cell.angle_alpha   90.00
_cell.angle_beta   90.00
_cell.angle_gamma   90.00
#
_symmetry.space_group_name_H-M   'P 1'
#
loop_
_entity.id
_entity.type
_entity.pdbx_description
1 polymer ?
#
loop_
_entity_poly.entity_id
_entity_poly.type
_entity_poly.pdbx_seq_one_letter_code
_entity_poly.pdbx_strand_id
1 'polypeptide(L)'
;MGKNKKKTANANSQTYEDKSINSLILFSIYRVREAGRRCTFERLMEECFKLSPRTFCLAGHTEWPDSRKLDRPLRSLREEKLVSGDPKTCFVLTKEGEKLAEEMAKTFRQGKLRI
;
A
#
# COMPACT_ATOMS: atom_id res chain seq x y z
N MET A 1 29.65 -30.65 -3.88
CA MET A 1 28.52 -30.15 -4.70
C MET A 1 27.46 -29.57 -3.76
N GLY A 2 27.27 -28.26 -3.61
CA GLY A 2 26.52 -27.41 -4.54
C GLY A 2 25.08 -27.93 -4.65
N LYS A 3 24.06 -27.32 -4.03
CA LYS A 3 23.50 -26.02 -4.42
C LYS A 3 22.84 -25.28 -3.24
N ASN A 4 23.31 -24.06 -3.03
CA ASN A 4 22.61 -22.93 -2.41
C ASN A 4 21.20 -22.75 -2.99
N LYS A 5 20.17 -22.72 -2.15
CA LYS A 5 18.94 -21.97 -2.45
C LYS A 5 18.91 -20.73 -1.56
N LYS A 6 18.91 -19.59 -2.25
CA LYS A 6 19.13 -18.24 -1.74
C LYS A 6 18.01 -17.83 -0.78
N LYS A 7 18.44 -17.20 0.33
CA LYS A 7 17.67 -16.23 1.13
C LYS A 7 16.87 -15.29 0.23
N THR A 8 15.60 -15.08 0.53
CA THR A 8 14.89 -13.87 0.11
C THR A 8 13.94 -13.40 1.21
N ALA A 9 14.36 -12.30 1.83
CA ALA A 9 13.60 -11.30 2.57
C ALA A 9 12.47 -11.78 3.48
N ASN A 10 12.82 -12.12 4.72
CA ASN A 10 11.88 -12.04 5.83
C ASN A 10 11.81 -10.56 6.26
N ALA A 11 11.04 -9.76 5.53
CA ALA A 11 10.77 -8.38 5.89
C ALA A 11 9.47 -8.35 6.70
N ASN A 12 9.61 -8.22 8.02
CA ASN A 12 8.58 -7.86 9.01
C ASN A 12 7.15 -8.27 8.67
N SER A 13 6.68 -9.36 9.27
CA SER A 13 5.26 -9.71 9.34
C SER A 13 4.49 -8.68 10.19
N GLN A 14 4.41 -7.44 9.73
CA GLN A 14 3.39 -6.49 10.16
C GLN A 14 2.10 -6.95 9.49
N THR A 15 1.16 -7.46 10.29
CA THR A 15 -0.13 -7.95 9.83
C THR A 15 -0.96 -6.78 9.32
N TYR A 16 -0.80 -6.48 8.03
CA TYR A 16 -1.63 -5.53 7.28
C TYR A 16 -2.94 -6.18 6.80
N GLU A 17 -3.13 -7.48 7.07
CA GLU A 17 -4.20 -8.32 6.53
C GLU A 17 -5.59 -7.91 7.05
N ASP A 18 -5.68 -7.37 8.27
CA ASP A 18 -6.95 -6.93 8.88
C ASP A 18 -7.34 -5.49 8.50
N LYS A 19 -6.54 -4.81 7.67
CA LYS A 19 -6.79 -3.42 7.29
C LYS A 19 -7.56 -3.33 5.98
N SER A 20 -8.45 -2.34 5.89
CA SER A 20 -9.20 -2.09 4.67
C SER A 20 -8.27 -1.77 3.50
N ILE A 21 -8.68 -2.12 2.27
CA ILE A 21 -7.93 -1.77 1.06
C ILE A 21 -7.69 -0.26 0.97
N ASN A 22 -8.68 0.57 1.33
CA ASN A 22 -8.57 2.03 1.33
C ASN A 22 -7.44 2.49 2.25
N SER A 23 -7.37 1.94 3.46
CA SER A 23 -6.30 2.20 4.43
C SER A 23 -4.92 1.84 3.84
N LEU A 24 -4.79 0.65 3.25
CA LEU A 24 -3.52 0.21 2.67
C LEU A 24 -3.07 1.10 1.50
N ILE A 25 -4.01 1.59 0.69
CA ILE A 25 -3.73 2.54 -0.40
C ILE A 25 -3.24 3.88 0.15
N LEU A 26 -3.95 4.48 1.12
CA LEU A 26 -3.54 5.76 1.73
C LEU A 26 -2.13 5.67 2.32
N PHE A 27 -1.85 4.59 3.06
CA PHE A 27 -0.53 4.37 3.64
C PHE A 27 0.55 4.13 2.58
N SER A 28 0.21 3.45 1.49
CA SER A 28 1.16 3.24 0.39
C SER A 28 1.51 4.55 -0.32
N ILE A 29 0.53 5.42 -0.59
CA ILE A 29 0.79 6.76 -1.15
C ILE A 29 1.69 7.57 -0.21
N TYR A 30 1.40 7.54 1.10
CA TYR A 30 2.22 8.18 2.12
C TYR A 30 3.68 7.68 2.09
N ARG A 31 3.91 6.36 2.06
CA ARG A 31 5.27 5.78 1.98
C ARG A 31 6.02 6.17 0.71
N VAL A 32 5.33 6.25 -0.43
CA VAL A 32 5.96 6.69 -1.69
C VAL A 32 6.43 8.14 -1.58
N ARG A 33 5.57 9.01 -1.04
CA ARG A 33 5.89 10.43 -0.85
C ARG A 33 7.02 10.64 0.16
N GLU A 34 6.98 9.96 1.31
CA GLU A 34 8.04 10.04 2.33
C GLU A 34 9.40 9.62 1.77
N ALA A 35 9.42 8.72 0.79
CA ALA A 35 10.63 8.35 0.06
C ALA A 35 11.07 9.38 -0.99
N GLY A 36 10.42 10.55 -1.08
CA GLY A 36 10.70 11.60 -2.05
C GLY A 36 10.33 11.24 -3.50
N ARG A 37 9.48 10.22 -3.70
CA ARG A 37 9.15 9.69 -5.02
C ARG A 37 7.75 10.15 -5.46
N ARG A 38 7.55 10.21 -6.77
CA ARG A 38 6.22 10.42 -7.37
C ARG A 38 5.39 9.12 -7.30
N CYS A 39 4.15 9.23 -6.86
CA CYS A 39 3.24 8.09 -6.75
C CYS A 39 2.45 7.87 -8.05
N THR A 40 3.12 7.31 -9.06
CA THR A 40 2.43 6.82 -10.28
C THR A 40 1.56 5.60 -9.97
N PHE A 41 0.73 5.19 -10.91
CA PHE A 41 -0.11 4.01 -10.76
C PHE A 41 0.70 2.73 -10.53
N GLU A 42 1.75 2.50 -11.32
CA GLU A 42 2.62 1.33 -11.21
C GLU A 42 3.34 1.32 -9.86
N ARG A 43 3.82 2.48 -9.41
CA ARG A 43 4.49 2.61 -8.11
C ARG A 43 3.53 2.37 -6.96
N LEU A 44 2.30 2.88 -7.05
CA LEU A 44 1.27 2.62 -6.06
C LEU A 44 0.95 1.12 -5.99
N MET A 45 0.76 0.47 -7.14
CA MET A 45 0.50 -0.96 -7.20
C MET A 45 1.66 -1.77 -6.61
N GLU A 46 2.89 -1.41 -6.97
CA GLU A 46 4.11 -2.03 -6.43
C GLU A 46 4.17 -1.93 -4.90
N GLU A 47 3.95 -0.74 -4.33
CA GLU A 47 4.02 -0.54 -2.88
C GLU A 47 2.86 -1.22 -2.14
N CYS A 48 1.63 -1.16 -2.68
CA CYS A 48 0.48 -1.88 -2.14
C CYS A 48 0.73 -3.39 -2.12
N PHE A 49 1.27 -3.95 -3.22
CA PHE A 49 1.58 -5.38 -3.32
C PHE A 49 2.69 -5.79 -2.36
N LYS A 50 3.75 -4.98 -2.21
CA LYS A 50 4.80 -5.22 -1.20
C LYS A 50 4.27 -5.16 0.22
N LEU A 51 3.30 -4.28 0.48
CA LEU A 51 2.71 -4.08 1.79
C LEU A 51 1.80 -5.25 2.20
N SER A 52 0.93 -5.71 1.30
CA SER A 52 0.05 -6.86 1.55
C SER A 52 -0.16 -7.67 0.27
N PRO A 53 0.72 -8.64 -0.03
CA PRO A 53 0.59 -9.47 -1.23
C PRO A 53 -0.75 -10.21 -1.26
N ARG A 54 -1.24 -10.74 -0.12
CA ARG A 54 -2.54 -11.44 -0.06
C ARG A 54 -3.71 -10.55 -0.45
N THR A 55 -3.69 -9.29 -0.03
CA THR A 55 -4.75 -8.35 -0.35
C THR A 55 -4.70 -7.93 -1.81
N PHE A 56 -3.50 -7.73 -2.36
CA PHE A 56 -3.29 -7.11 -3.67
C PHE A 56 -2.90 -8.09 -4.79
N CYS A 57 -2.87 -9.39 -4.54
CA CYS A 57 -2.59 -10.39 -5.57
C CYS A 57 -3.80 -10.68 -6.46
N LEU A 58 -3.49 -11.26 -7.63
CA LEU A 58 -4.46 -11.87 -8.54
C LEU A 58 -4.97 -13.19 -7.95
N ALA A 59 -6.27 -13.43 -8.05
CA ALA A 59 -6.86 -14.68 -7.58
C ALA A 59 -6.25 -15.88 -8.32
N GLY A 60 -5.78 -16.87 -7.58
CA GLY A 60 -5.08 -18.03 -8.13
C GLY A 60 -3.59 -17.81 -8.44
N HIS A 61 -3.08 -16.58 -8.35
CA HIS A 61 -1.69 -16.21 -8.65
C HIS A 61 -1.16 -15.23 -7.60
N THR A 62 -0.69 -15.74 -6.46
CA THR A 62 -0.28 -14.93 -5.29
C THR A 62 0.98 -14.11 -5.55
N GLU A 63 1.76 -14.49 -6.56
CA GLU A 63 2.96 -13.81 -7.01
C GLU A 63 2.68 -12.60 -7.92
N TRP A 64 1.46 -12.45 -8.43
CA TRP A 64 1.12 -11.42 -9.42
C TRP A 64 0.22 -10.34 -8.81
N PRO A 65 0.54 -9.04 -8.99
CA PRO A 65 -0.32 -7.95 -8.55
C PRO A 65 -1.61 -7.88 -9.39
N ASP A 66 -2.74 -7.59 -8.75
CA ASP A 66 -4.03 -7.32 -9.41
C ASP A 66 -4.36 -5.82 -9.32
N SER A 67 -4.07 -5.11 -10.40
CA SER A 67 -4.29 -3.66 -10.50
C SER A 67 -5.77 -3.26 -10.40
N ARG A 68 -6.71 -4.16 -10.70
CA ARG A 68 -8.15 -3.90 -10.60
C ARG A 68 -8.58 -3.66 -9.15
N LYS A 69 -7.79 -4.14 -8.18
CA LYS A 69 -8.03 -3.89 -6.75
C LYS A 69 -7.79 -2.45 -6.34
N LEU A 70 -7.19 -1.61 -7.19
CA LEU A 70 -7.03 -0.19 -6.93
C LEU A 70 -8.19 0.67 -7.45
N ASP A 71 -8.92 0.23 -8.48
CA ASP A 71 -9.83 1.09 -9.22
C ASP A 71 -10.99 1.66 -8.37
N ARG A 72 -11.86 0.77 -7.87
CA ARG A 72 -12.99 1.17 -7.01
C ARG A 72 -12.54 1.88 -5.73
N PRO A 73 -11.53 1.37 -4.99
CA PRO A 73 -10.99 2.06 -3.82
C PRO A 73 -10.46 3.48 -4.09
N LEU A 74 -9.70 3.68 -5.17
CA LEU A 74 -9.20 5.01 -5.55
C LEU A 74 -10.33 5.95 -5.93
N ARG A 75 -11.40 5.44 -6.55
CA ARG A 75 -12.60 6.24 -6.78
C ARG A 75 -13.25 6.67 -5.46
N SER A 76 -13.49 5.75 -4.53
CA SER A 76 -14.06 6.07 -3.21
C SER A 76 -13.21 7.07 -2.44
N LEU A 77 -11.89 6.88 -2.39
CA LEU A 77 -10.98 7.82 -1.71
C LEU A 77 -10.97 9.23 -2.31
N ARG A 78 -11.23 9.35 -3.62
CA ARG A 78 -11.38 10.66 -4.30
C ARG A 78 -12.73 11.30 -4.00
N GLU A 79 -13.81 10.51 -3.99
CA GLU A 79 -15.14 10.96 -3.59
C GLU A 79 -15.15 11.46 -2.13
N GLU A 80 -14.38 10.80 -1.24
CA GLU A 80 -14.13 11.20 0.15
C GLU A 80 -13.13 12.35 0.30
N LYS A 81 -12.54 12.85 -0.79
CA LYS A 81 -11.53 13.92 -0.81
C LYS A 81 -10.26 13.62 0.02
N LEU A 82 -9.90 12.34 0.16
CA LEU A 82 -8.66 11.91 0.82
C LEU A 82 -7.49 11.76 -0.16
N VAL A 83 -7.80 11.46 -1.43
CA VAL A 83 -6.82 11.34 -2.51
C VAL A 83 -7.22 12.27 -3.66
N SER A 84 -6.22 12.77 -4.37
CA SER A 84 -6.36 13.52 -5.62
C SER A 84 -5.47 12.90 -6.71
N GLY A 85 -5.70 13.32 -7.96
CA GLY A 85 -4.99 12.80 -9.13
C GLY A 85 -5.61 11.53 -9.73
N ASP A 86 -4.91 10.95 -10.68
CA ASP A 86 -5.42 9.86 -11.51
C ASP A 86 -4.29 8.99 -12.08
N PRO A 87 -4.61 7.81 -12.67
CA PRO A 87 -3.60 6.91 -13.21
C PRO A 87 -2.69 7.51 -14.29
N LYS A 88 -3.13 8.54 -15.04
CA LYS A 88 -2.33 9.22 -16.07
C LYS A 88 -1.35 10.23 -15.48
N THR A 89 -1.56 10.64 -14.23
CA THR A 89 -0.75 11.65 -13.55
C THR A 89 -0.01 11.02 -12.36
N CYS A 90 -0.32 11.43 -11.14
CA CYS A 90 0.18 10.87 -9.89
C CYS A 90 -0.91 10.99 -8.83
N PHE A 91 -0.92 10.04 -7.90
CA PHE A 91 -1.77 10.12 -6.73
C PHE A 91 -1.13 10.99 -5.65
N VAL A 92 -1.91 11.90 -5.07
CA VAL A 92 -1.46 12.80 -4.02
C VAL A 92 -2.49 12.80 -2.90
N LEU A 93 -2.03 12.67 -1.65
CA LEU A 93 -2.88 12.82 -0.49
C LEU A 93 -3.30 14.29 -0.35
N THR A 94 -4.57 14.52 -0.03
CA THR A 94 -5.02 15.83 0.44
C THR A 94 -4.52 16.07 1.86
N LYS A 95 -4.77 17.26 2.44
CA LYS A 95 -4.40 17.53 3.84
C LYS A 95 -5.10 16.55 4.79
N GLU A 96 -6.37 16.26 4.53
CA GLU A 96 -7.18 15.31 5.29
C GLU A 96 -6.66 13.88 5.12
N GLY A 97 -6.35 13.48 3.88
CA GLY A 97 -5.77 12.16 3.60
C GLY A 97 -4.38 11.97 4.22
N GLU A 98 -3.56 13.02 4.23
CA GLU A 98 -2.24 13.01 4.86
C GLU A 98 -2.35 12.83 6.38
N LYS A 99 -3.22 13.57 7.05
CA LYS A 99 -3.46 13.41 8.49
C LYS A 99 -3.85 11.97 8.84
N LEU A 100 -4.80 11.39 8.09
CA LEU A 100 -5.24 10.02 8.32
C LEU A 100 -4.10 9.02 8.06
N ALA A 101 -3.36 9.19 6.96
CA ALA A 101 -2.23 8.32 6.63
C ALA A 101 -1.09 8.41 7.67
N GLU A 102 -0.84 9.58 8.25
CA GLU A 102 0.12 9.78 9.34
C GLU A 102 -0.31 9.12 10.64
N GLU A 103 -1.59 9.25 11.04
CA GLU A 103 -2.16 8.56 12.20
C GLU A 103 -2.04 7.04 12.06
N MET A 104 -2.31 6.55 10.85
CA MET A 104 -2.09 5.16 10.51
C MET A 104 -0.61 4.79 10.53
N ALA A 105 0.28 5.62 9.99
CA ALA A 105 1.72 5.39 10.02
C ALA A 105 2.24 5.31 11.45
N LYS A 106 1.74 6.16 12.36
CA LYS A 106 2.04 6.09 13.79
C LYS A 106 1.56 4.76 14.36
N THR A 107 0.32 4.36 14.09
CA THR A 107 -0.23 3.07 14.56
C THR A 107 0.56 1.88 14.01
N PHE A 108 0.95 1.91 12.73
CA PHE A 108 1.74 0.86 12.10
C PHE A 108 3.18 0.79 12.61
N ARG A 109 3.83 1.93 12.85
CA ARG A 109 5.15 2.00 13.50
C ARG A 109 5.07 1.58 14.97
N GLN A 110 3.97 1.92 15.64
CA GLN A 110 3.65 1.57 17.01
C GLN A 110 3.00 0.18 17.10
N GLY A 111 3.42 -0.80 16.29
CA GLY A 111 3.12 -2.22 16.49
C GLY A 111 3.68 -2.83 17.79
N LYS A 112 3.78 -2.02 18.87
CA LYS A 112 3.59 -2.41 20.26
C LYS A 112 2.20 -1.95 20.70
N LEU A 113 1.36 -2.90 21.10
CA LEU A 113 0.08 -2.80 21.84
C LEU A 113 -1.14 -3.20 20.98
N ARG A 114 -1.88 -4.28 21.25
CA ARG A 114 -1.77 -5.39 22.20
C ARG A 114 -2.86 -6.42 21.81
N ILE A 115 -2.53 -7.70 21.83
CA ILE A 115 -3.44 -8.81 22.20
C ILE A 115 -3.88 -8.64 23.65
#